data_AF-A0AAU7CDQ6-F1
#
_entry.id   AF-A0AAU7CDQ6-F1
#
_cell.length_a   1.000
_cell.length_b   1.000
_cell.length_c   1.000
_cell.angle_alpha   90.00
_cell.angle_beta   90.00
_cell.angle_gamma   90.00
#
_symmetry.space_group_name_H-M   'P 1'
#
loop_
_entity.id
_entity.type
_entity.pdbx_description
1 polymer ?
#
loop_
_entity_poly.entity_id
_entity_poly.type
_entity_poly.pdbx_seq_one_letter_code
_entity_poly.pdbx_strand_id
1 'polypeptide(L)'
;MNSYPANEQRISEIERGRSCGAVVPLPPGGSLAVGDTVLFALSQSRAGQQPSYVKGGDSVLVLLTDVVDLGTTDPITGQALVQLSWKPLGQEANPAPVTKTKRATKARSPHKTV
;
A
#
# COMPACT_ATOMS: atom_id res chain seq x y z
N MET A 1 -8.32 -2.65 16.26
CA MET A 1 -8.04 -2.28 14.86
C MET A 1 -7.82 -0.78 14.80
N ASN A 2 -6.69 -0.33 14.26
CA ASN A 2 -6.35 1.08 14.17
C ASN A 2 -7.02 1.71 12.94
N SER A 3 -7.58 2.92 13.10
CA SER A 3 -8.29 3.63 12.04
C SER A 3 -7.63 4.98 11.79
N TYR A 4 -7.42 5.30 10.51
CA TYR A 4 -6.76 6.53 10.06
C TYR A 4 -7.69 7.36 9.19
N PRO A 5 -7.68 8.69 9.37
CA PRO A 5 -8.44 9.60 8.52
C PRO A 5 -7.86 9.61 7.10
N ALA A 6 -8.74 9.52 6.10
CA ALA A 6 -8.41 9.66 4.69
C ALA A 6 -9.46 10.53 3.98
N ASN A 7 -9.09 11.09 2.82
CA ASN A 7 -10.03 11.70 1.90
C ASN A 7 -10.40 10.71 0.78
N GLU A 8 -11.43 11.04 0.00
CA GLU A 8 -11.94 10.18 -1.08
C GLU A 8 -10.85 9.81 -2.10
N GLN A 9 -10.01 10.77 -2.49
CA GLN A 9 -8.92 10.52 -3.42
C GLN A 9 -7.97 9.47 -2.87
N ARG A 10 -7.58 9.59 -1.59
CA ARG A 10 -6.65 8.67 -0.94
C ARG A 10 -7.22 7.27 -0.84
N ILE A 11 -8.50 7.15 -0.47
CA ILE A 11 -9.19 5.85 -0.42
C ILE A 11 -9.16 5.21 -1.81
N SER A 12 -9.53 5.96 -2.85
CA SER A 12 -9.55 5.47 -4.23
C SER A 12 -8.17 5.06 -4.75
N GLU A 13 -7.11 5.78 -4.36
CA GLU A 13 -5.73 5.42 -4.70
C GLU A 13 -5.27 4.13 -4.02
N ILE A 14 -5.67 3.90 -2.77
CA ILE A 14 -5.36 2.67 -2.03
C ILE A 14 -6.10 1.48 -2.66
N GLU A 15 -7.41 1.61 -2.91
CA GLU A 15 -8.23 0.57 -3.53
C GLU A 15 -7.70 0.14 -4.90
N ARG A 16 -7.22 1.10 -5.69
CA ARG A 16 -6.65 0.85 -7.02
C ARG A 16 -5.18 0.42 -6.97
N GLY A 17 -4.59 0.24 -5.79
CA GLY A 17 -3.20 -0.16 -5.63
C GLY A 17 -2.17 0.89 -6.07
N ARG A 18 -2.58 2.16 -6.20
CA ARG A 18 -1.70 3.28 -6.59
C ARG A 18 -0.99 3.91 -5.40
N SER A 19 -1.52 3.70 -4.20
CA SER A 19 -0.88 4.10 -2.95
C SER A 19 -0.70 2.89 -2.03
N CYS A 20 0.56 2.60 -1.70
CA CYS A 20 0.98 1.41 -0.95
C CYS A 20 1.68 1.74 0.38
N GLY A 21 1.59 2.98 0.84
CA GLY A 21 2.16 3.37 2.12
C GLY A 21 1.72 4.77 2.57
N ALA A 22 1.72 4.98 3.88
CA ALA A 22 1.34 6.24 4.53
C ALA A 22 2.23 6.53 5.72
N VAL A 23 2.48 7.80 6.00
CA VAL A 23 3.03 8.25 7.29
C VAL A 23 1.86 8.70 8.16
N VAL A 24 1.74 8.13 9.35
CA VAL A 24 0.63 8.38 10.27
C VAL A 24 1.13 8.47 11.71
N PRO A 25 0.44 9.22 12.59
CA PRO A 25 0.72 9.16 14.01
C PRO A 25 0.29 7.81 14.60
N LEU A 26 1.09 7.26 15.52
CA LEU A 26 0.74 6.07 16.27
C LEU A 26 -0.36 6.41 17.30
N PRO A 27 -1.54 5.78 17.26
CA PRO A 27 -2.62 6.07 18.19
C PRO A 27 -2.18 5.89 19.65
N PRO A 28 -2.70 6.69 20.60
CA PRO A 28 -2.30 6.57 22.00
C PRO A 28 -2.74 5.20 22.56
N GLY A 29 -1.77 4.46 23.12
CA GLY A 29 -1.98 3.09 23.58
C GLY A 29 -2.12 2.06 22.46
N GLY A 30 -1.97 2.47 21.20
CA GLY A 30 -1.93 1.59 20.05
C GLY A 30 -0.54 1.01 19.83
N SER A 31 -0.50 -0.22 19.35
CA SER A 31 0.68 -0.82 18.73
C SER A 31 0.33 -1.10 17.27
N LEU A 32 1.35 -1.07 16.42
CA LEU A 32 1.27 -1.47 15.02
C LEU A 32 2.40 -2.43 14.73
N ALA A 33 2.08 -3.54 14.10
CA ALA A 33 3.04 -4.53 13.66
C ALA A 33 2.74 -4.97 12.23
N VAL A 34 3.74 -5.60 11.62
CA VAL A 34 3.54 -6.34 10.37
C VAL A 34 2.50 -7.43 10.58
N GLY A 35 1.56 -7.56 9.64
CA GLY A 35 0.42 -8.47 9.74
C GLY A 35 -0.82 -7.88 10.39
N ASP A 36 -0.75 -6.68 10.98
CA ASP A 36 -1.94 -5.98 11.44
C ASP A 36 -2.76 -5.45 10.26
N THR A 37 -4.08 -5.38 10.46
CA THR A 37 -4.99 -4.70 9.54
C THR A 37 -5.31 -3.30 10.06
N VAL A 38 -5.23 -2.30 9.18
CA VAL A 38 -5.63 -0.92 9.49
C VAL A 38 -6.71 -0.45 8.53
N LEU A 39 -7.56 0.46 9.02
CA LEU A 39 -8.66 1.05 8.25
C LEU A 39 -8.33 2.48 7.87
N PHE A 40 -8.37 2.81 6.58
CA PHE A 40 -8.41 4.20 6.13
C PHE A 40 -9.87 4.58 5.88
N ALA A 41 -10.41 5.51 6.67
CA ALA A 41 -11.82 5.86 6.65
C ALA A 41 -12.03 7.32 6.23
N LEU A 42 -13.09 7.56 5.45
CA LEU A 42 -13.44 8.88 4.96
C LEU A 42 -13.64 9.82 6.14
N SER A 43 -12.91 10.91 6.11
CA SER A 43 -12.92 11.92 7.14
C SER A 43 -12.98 13.31 6.53
N GLN A 44 -13.61 14.23 7.26
CA GLN A 44 -13.61 15.64 6.96
C GLN A 44 -12.78 16.35 8.03
N SER A 45 -11.83 17.16 7.57
CA SER A 45 -11.00 17.99 8.44
C SER A 45 -11.07 19.43 7.94
N ARG A 46 -11.26 20.36 8.87
CA ARG A 46 -11.01 21.80 8.62
C ARG A 46 -9.61 22.13 9.14
N ALA A 47 -8.99 23.15 8.57
CA ALA A 47 -7.67 23.58 9.01
C ALA A 47 -7.66 23.86 10.53
N GLY A 48 -6.73 23.24 11.25
CA GLY A 48 -6.60 23.38 12.70
C GLY A 48 -7.60 22.57 13.54
N GLN A 49 -8.45 21.74 12.92
CA GLN A 49 -9.37 20.85 13.64
C GLN A 49 -8.99 19.38 13.49
N GLN A 50 -9.32 18.59 14.50
CA GLN A 50 -9.15 17.15 14.44
C GLN A 50 -10.08 16.56 13.36
N PRO A 51 -9.64 15.55 12.59
CA PRO A 51 -10.47 14.89 11.59
C PRO A 51 -11.74 14.28 12.20
N SER A 52 -12.86 14.45 11.50
CA SER A 52 -14.16 13.85 11.86
C SER A 52 -14.52 12.78 10.84
N TYR A 53 -14.81 11.56 11.30
CA TYR A 53 -15.18 10.47 10.38
C TYR A 53 -16.61 10.65 9.85
N VAL A 54 -16.78 10.42 8.55
CA VAL A 54 -18.09 10.50 7.89
C VAL A 54 -18.89 9.24 8.21
N LYS A 55 -20.05 9.39 8.85
CA LYS A 55 -20.92 8.25 9.17
C LYS A 55 -21.44 7.60 7.89
N GLY A 56 -21.16 6.31 7.71
CA GLY A 56 -21.51 5.58 6.50
C GLY A 56 -20.68 5.97 5.27
N GLY A 57 -19.57 6.70 5.47
CA GLY A 57 -18.63 7.06 4.42
C GLY A 57 -17.74 5.90 4.01
N ASP A 58 -17.05 6.09 2.88
CA ASP A 58 -16.17 5.08 2.31
C ASP A 58 -14.99 4.76 3.25
N SER A 59 -14.50 3.52 3.15
CA SER A 59 -13.31 3.10 3.87
C SER A 59 -12.65 1.92 3.18
N VAL A 60 -11.35 1.78 3.39
CA VAL A 60 -10.56 0.67 2.84
C VAL A 60 -9.67 0.07 3.93
N LEU A 61 -9.68 -1.26 4.01
CA LEU A 61 -8.81 -2.05 4.89
C LEU A 61 -7.54 -2.45 4.15
N VAL A 62 -6.39 -2.34 4.82
CA VAL A 62 -5.11 -2.81 4.29
C VAL A 62 -4.39 -3.68 5.31
N LEU A 63 -3.73 -4.72 4.81
CA LEU A 63 -2.86 -5.59 5.59
C LEU A 63 -1.43 -5.03 5.55
N LEU A 64 -0.88 -4.71 6.72
CA LEU A 64 0.45 -4.13 6.83
C LEU A 64 1.53 -5.15 6.51
N THR A 65 2.41 -4.81 5.59
CA THR A 65 3.60 -5.59 5.24
C THR A 65 4.88 -5.03 5.83
N ASP A 66 4.87 -3.76 6.23
CA ASP A 66 5.99 -3.11 6.91
C ASP A 66 5.51 -1.96 7.80
N VAL A 67 6.20 -1.74 8.91
CA VAL A 67 5.95 -0.68 9.90
C VAL A 67 7.30 -0.16 10.40
N VAL A 68 7.59 1.11 10.13
CA VAL A 68 8.86 1.76 10.48
C VAL A 68 8.59 2.95 11.39
N ASP A 69 9.19 2.97 12.58
CA ASP A 69 9.23 4.16 13.43
C ASP A 69 10.18 5.20 12.82
N LEU A 70 9.69 6.43 12.64
CA LEU A 70 10.46 7.52 12.05
C LEU A 70 11.34 8.27 13.08
N GLY A 71 11.26 7.93 14.37
CA GLY A 71 12.03 8.56 15.44
C GLY A 71 11.68 10.04 15.67
N THR A 72 10.51 10.46 15.20
CA THR A 72 10.00 11.84 15.30
C THR A 72 8.52 11.83 15.68
N THR A 73 7.99 12.98 16.06
CA THR A 73 6.60 13.14 16.51
C THR A 73 5.82 14.05 15.58
N ASP A 74 4.53 13.75 15.43
CA ASP A 74 3.58 14.59 14.72
C ASP A 74 3.39 15.91 15.50
N PRO A 75 3.59 17.08 14.87
CA PRO A 75 3.52 18.35 15.58
C PRO A 75 2.11 18.73 16.06
N ILE A 76 1.06 18.10 15.51
CA ILE A 76 -0.33 18.38 15.86
C ILE A 76 -0.76 17.53 17.07
N THR A 77 -0.45 16.24 17.06
CA THR A 77 -0.91 15.27 18.06
C THR A 77 0.12 14.95 19.13
N GLY A 78 1.40 15.28 18.90
CA GLY A 78 2.52 14.91 19.77
C GLY A 78 2.85 13.41 19.77
N GLN A 79 2.21 12.63 18.89
CA GLN A 79 2.38 11.18 18.80
C GLN A 79 3.56 10.81 17.91
N ALA A 80 4.21 9.68 18.20
CA ALA A 80 5.27 9.15 17.34
C ALA A 80 4.75 8.91 15.92
N LEU A 81 5.53 9.33 14.91
CA LEU A 81 5.21 9.09 13.51
C LEU A 81 5.77 7.74 13.07
N VAL A 82 4.92 6.97 12.40
CA VAL A 82 5.29 5.69 11.80
C VAL A 82 4.98 5.71 10.31
N GLN A 83 5.86 5.10 9.53
CA GLN A 83 5.61 4.79 8.13
C GLN A 83 5.04 3.38 8.01
N LEU A 84 3.86 3.29 7.42
CA LEU A 84 3.16 2.06 7.12
C LEU A 84 3.34 1.72 5.64
N SER A 85 3.51 0.43 5.33
CA SER A 85 3.47 -0.07 3.96
C SER A 85 2.57 -1.30 3.85
N TRP A 86 1.95 -1.47 2.69
CA TRP A 86 1.10 -2.62 2.36
C TRP A 86 1.22 -2.97 0.87
N LYS A 87 0.68 -4.13 0.47
CA LYS A 87 0.58 -4.52 -0.94
C LYS A 87 -0.82 -4.21 -1.48
N PRO A 88 -0.96 -3.92 -2.79
CA PRO A 88 -2.26 -3.83 -3.44
C PRO A 88 -3.07 -5.11 -3.24
N LEU A 89 -4.36 -4.96 -2.94
CA LEU A 89 -5.29 -6.08 -2.88
C LEU A 89 -5.41 -6.70 -4.28
N GLY A 90 -5.37 -8.04 -4.36
CA GLY A 90 -5.48 -8.78 -5.63
C GLY A 90 -4.19 -8.93 -6.45
N GLN A 91 -3.04 -8.47 -5.95
CA GLN A 91 -1.73 -8.81 -6.51
C GLN A 91 -1.11 -10.05 -5.85
N GLU A 92 -1.89 -11.13 -5.71
CA GLU A 92 -1.25 -12.44 -5.69
C GLU A 92 -0.54 -12.59 -7.03
N ALA A 93 0.79 -12.61 -6.99
CA ALA A 93 1.59 -12.78 -8.19
C ALA A 93 1.09 -14.03 -8.91
N ASN A 94 0.44 -13.85 -10.07
CA ASN A 94 0.25 -14.92 -11.03
C ASN A 94 1.66 -15.50 -11.27
N PRO A 95 1.96 -16.76 -10.91
CA PRO A 95 3.28 -17.31 -11.11
C PRO A 95 3.59 -17.15 -12.59
N ALA A 96 4.64 -16.38 -12.90
CA ALA A 96 4.97 -15.99 -14.25
C ALA A 96 4.92 -17.23 -15.17
N PRO A 97 4.28 -17.16 -16.35
CA PRO A 97 4.28 -18.28 -17.26
C PRO A 97 5.73 -18.62 -17.58
N VAL A 98 6.15 -19.82 -17.18
CA VAL A 98 7.44 -20.42 -17.51
C VAL A 98 7.69 -20.19 -19.00
N THR A 99 8.64 -19.30 -19.31
CA THR A 99 9.07 -19.03 -20.66
C THR A 99 9.59 -20.34 -21.25
N LYS A 100 8.75 -21.06 -22.00
CA LYS A 100 9.17 -22.21 -22.78
C LYS A 100 10.22 -21.72 -23.76
N THR A 101 11.49 -21.95 -23.44
CA THR A 101 12.64 -21.69 -24.29
C THR A 101 12.44 -22.42 -25.61
N LYS A 102 11.93 -21.74 -26.64
CA LYS A 102 12.01 -22.24 -28.01
C LYS A 102 13.48 -22.23 -28.40
N ARG A 103 14.13 -23.39 -28.35
CA ARG A 103 15.44 -23.63 -28.99
C ARG A 103 15.31 -23.19 -30.44
N ALA A 104 16.03 -22.12 -30.82
CA ALA A 104 16.27 -21.79 -32.20
C ALA A 104 17.09 -22.93 -32.84
N THR A 105 16.47 -23.69 -33.73
CA THR A 105 17.18 -24.64 -34.59
C THR A 105 18.04 -23.86 -35.57
N LYS A 106 19.34 -23.89 -35.29
CA LYS A 106 20.44 -23.45 -36.16
C LYS A 106 20.43 -24.30 -37.42
N ALA A 107 19.87 -23.80 -38.53
CA ALA A 107 20.02 -24.42 -39.84
C ALA A 107 21.45 -24.17 -40.36
N ARG A 108 22.15 -25.25 -40.71
CA ARG A 108 23.52 -25.27 -41.22
C ARG A 108 23.45 -25.61 -42.73
N SER A 109 23.99 -24.71 -43.57
CA SER A 109 24.57 -24.78 -44.95
C SER A 109 24.54 -26.10 -45.76
N PRO A 110 24.63 -26.12 -47.13
CA PRO A 110 25.75 -25.47 -47.86
C PRO A 110 25.54 -24.98 -49.32
N HIS A 111 26.55 -24.23 -49.77
CA HIS A 111 26.97 -23.91 -51.15
C HIS A 111 26.92 -25.09 -52.14
N LYS A 112 26.58 -24.83 -53.41
CA LYS A 112 27.34 -25.36 -54.56
C LYS A 112 27.17 -24.50 -55.83
N THR A 113 28.31 -24.09 -56.36
CA THR A 113 28.57 -23.46 -57.66
C THR A 113 28.41 -24.48 -58.80
N VAL A 114 27.81 -24.08 -59.92
CA VAL A 114 28.26 -24.35 -61.30
C VAL A 114 27.92 -23.12 -62.13
#